data_AF-A0A4Q2Z8J7-F1
#
_entry.id   AF-A0A4Q2Z8J7-F1
#
_cell.length_a   1.000
_cell.length_b   1.000
_cell.length_c   1.000
_cell.angle_alpha   90.00
_cell.angle_beta   90.00
_cell.angle_gamma   90.00
#
_symmetry.space_group_name_H-M   'P 1'
#
loop_
_entity.id
_entity.type
_entity.pdbx_description
1 polymer ?
#
loop_
_entity_poly.entity_id
_entity_poly.type
_entity_poly.pdbx_seq_one_letter_code
_entity_poly.pdbx_strand_id
1 'polypeptide(L)'
;MVNPRRRLFEGFRLRDLRRRLPLSQAAMAARLGISVSYLSQIENNDRPITEIVLLALAREFPLEAFGETGETSALLRTIDAATDTSVPADRLAEADVRRALEQQPLLARRMVALHDAWRRSQEQLRVLDDRFDSGSGGAAPLPWEEVRDWFQAEGNYIDAIDRSAETLADALEPGAPGLEERLRLWHGIRTVSADFD
;
A
#
# COMPACT_ATOMS: atom_id res chain seq x y z
N MET A 1 4.06 -42.37 -5.47
CA MET A 1 3.40 -42.10 -6.77
C MET A 1 4.20 -41.03 -7.48
N VAL A 2 4.69 -41.30 -8.69
CA VAL A 2 5.45 -40.34 -9.50
C VAL A 2 4.49 -39.19 -9.86
N ASN A 3 4.77 -38.00 -9.33
CA ASN A 3 3.99 -36.80 -9.57
C ASN A 3 4.01 -36.53 -11.10
N PRO A 4 2.86 -36.46 -11.81
CA PRO A 4 2.87 -36.23 -13.24
C PRO A 4 3.62 -34.92 -13.51
N ARG A 5 4.70 -34.98 -14.32
CA ARG A 5 5.52 -33.82 -14.68
C ARG A 5 4.62 -32.72 -15.24
N ARG A 6 4.39 -31.71 -14.41
CA ARG A 6 3.47 -30.61 -14.66
C ARG A 6 4.02 -29.76 -15.80
N ARG A 7 3.18 -29.49 -16.80
CA ARG A 7 3.54 -28.70 -17.98
C ARG A 7 3.38 -27.21 -17.67
N LEU A 8 4.47 -26.45 -17.68
CA LEU A 8 4.47 -25.02 -17.35
C LEU A 8 4.34 -24.16 -18.61
N PHE A 9 3.24 -23.43 -18.76
CA PHE A 9 2.99 -22.53 -19.90
C PHE A 9 3.07 -21.06 -19.48
N GLU A 10 4.28 -20.53 -19.38
CA GLU A 10 4.57 -19.12 -19.03
C GLU A 10 5.28 -18.37 -20.17
N GLY A 11 4.95 -18.69 -21.43
CA GLY A 11 5.56 -18.09 -22.62
C GLY A 11 5.50 -16.56 -22.66
N PHE A 12 4.39 -15.99 -22.16
CA PHE A 12 4.23 -14.54 -22.07
C PHE A 12 5.23 -13.88 -21.10
N ARG A 13 5.54 -14.54 -19.95
CA ARG A 13 6.52 -14.01 -18.97
C ARG A 13 7.93 -14.09 -19.53
N LEU A 14 8.24 -15.17 -20.25
CA LEU A 14 9.53 -15.31 -20.92
C LEU A 14 9.72 -14.23 -22.00
N ARG A 15 8.68 -13.96 -22.80
CA ARG A 15 8.68 -12.89 -23.80
C ARG A 15 8.78 -11.49 -23.18
N ASP A 16 8.13 -11.27 -22.04
CA ASP A 16 8.19 -10.01 -21.31
C ASP A 16 9.59 -9.77 -20.73
N LEU A 17 10.18 -10.77 -20.05
CA LEU A 17 11.56 -10.71 -19.57
C LEU A 17 12.54 -10.38 -20.70
N ARG A 18 12.40 -11.05 -21.85
CA ARG A 18 13.24 -10.78 -23.02
C ARG A 18 13.17 -9.32 -23.47
N ARG A 19 11.97 -8.74 -23.47
CA ARG A 19 11.72 -7.34 -23.87
C ARG A 19 12.25 -6.35 -22.84
N ARG A 20 12.13 -6.65 -21.54
CA ARG A 20 12.70 -5.84 -20.44
C ARG A 20 14.23 -5.80 -20.48
N LEU A 21 14.89 -6.85 -20.98
CA LEU A 21 16.34 -6.96 -21.10
C LEU A 21 16.90 -6.61 -22.50
N PRO A 22 16.15 -5.82 -23.29
CA PRO A 22 16.23 -5.68 -24.75
C PRO A 22 16.96 -6.80 -25.54
N LEU A 23 16.65 -8.08 -25.28
CA LEU A 23 17.31 -9.21 -25.96
C LEU A 23 16.58 -9.61 -27.24
N SER A 24 17.34 -9.97 -28.28
CA SER A 24 16.79 -10.72 -29.42
C SER A 24 16.46 -12.16 -29.01
N GLN A 25 15.56 -12.83 -29.73
CA GLN A 25 15.29 -14.26 -29.48
C GLN A 25 16.56 -15.11 -29.64
N ALA A 26 17.42 -14.78 -30.60
CA ALA A 26 18.71 -15.45 -30.77
C ALA A 26 19.61 -15.30 -29.53
N ALA A 27 19.70 -14.08 -28.98
CA ALA A 27 20.52 -13.81 -27.79
C ALA A 27 19.99 -14.52 -26.54
N MET A 28 18.68 -14.51 -26.32
CA MET A 28 18.09 -15.22 -25.17
C MET A 28 18.20 -16.73 -25.31
N ALA A 29 17.97 -17.27 -26.52
CA ALA A 29 18.09 -18.71 -26.77
C ALA A 29 19.53 -19.19 -26.50
N ALA A 30 20.53 -18.41 -26.92
CA ALA A 30 21.93 -18.68 -26.63
C ALA A 30 22.24 -18.70 -25.12
N ARG A 31 21.74 -17.72 -24.35
CA ARG A 31 21.92 -17.69 -22.88
C ARG A 31 21.28 -18.90 -22.19
N LEU A 32 20.10 -19.30 -22.65
CA LEU A 32 19.38 -20.45 -22.09
C LEU A 32 19.87 -21.80 -22.60
N GLY A 33 20.84 -21.83 -23.53
CA GLY A 33 21.37 -23.07 -24.10
C GLY A 33 20.35 -23.84 -24.95
N ILE A 34 19.41 -23.15 -25.60
CA ILE A 34 18.35 -23.75 -26.44
C ILE A 34 18.33 -23.17 -27.86
N SER A 35 17.58 -23.80 -28.76
CA SER A 35 17.41 -23.28 -30.12
C SER A 35 16.41 -22.11 -30.17
N VAL A 36 16.60 -21.22 -31.14
CA VAL A 36 15.71 -20.07 -31.38
C VAL A 36 14.27 -20.52 -31.67
N SER A 37 14.11 -21.58 -32.46
CA SER A 37 12.80 -22.16 -32.77
C SER A 37 12.11 -22.70 -31.51
N TYR A 38 12.86 -23.36 -30.61
CA TYR A 38 12.32 -23.86 -29.36
C TYR A 38 11.95 -22.73 -28.41
N LEU A 39 12.76 -21.67 -28.30
CA LEU A 39 12.40 -20.46 -27.56
C LEU A 39 11.10 -19.83 -28.11
N SER A 40 10.97 -19.72 -29.43
CA SER A 40 9.77 -19.16 -30.07
C SER A 40 8.50 -19.96 -29.73
N GLN A 41 8.59 -21.29 -29.80
CA GLN A 41 7.48 -22.19 -29.41
C GLN A 41 7.10 -22.04 -27.94
N ILE A 42 8.09 -21.85 -27.06
CA ILE A 42 7.82 -21.60 -25.63
C ILE A 42 7.17 -20.22 -25.45
N GLU A 43 7.69 -19.16 -26.08
CA GLU A 43 7.14 -17.80 -26.00
C GLU A 43 5.68 -17.71 -26.48
N ASN A 44 5.29 -18.54 -27.45
CA ASN A 44 3.92 -18.62 -27.97
C ASN A 44 3.03 -19.65 -27.26
N ASN A 45 3.55 -20.33 -26.22
CA ASN A 45 2.88 -21.44 -25.50
C ASN A 45 2.56 -22.68 -26.36
N ASP A 46 3.19 -22.84 -27.52
CA ASP A 46 3.09 -24.07 -28.33
C ASP A 46 3.78 -25.26 -27.65
N ARG A 47 4.78 -24.97 -26.81
CA ARG A 47 5.44 -25.96 -25.95
C ARG A 47 5.57 -25.47 -24.50
N PRO A 48 5.43 -26.36 -23.52
CA PRO A 48 5.68 -26.01 -22.13
C PRO A 48 7.17 -25.78 -21.88
N ILE A 49 7.47 -24.91 -20.92
CA ILE A 49 8.80 -24.75 -20.34
C ILE A 49 9.14 -26.06 -19.62
N THR A 50 10.27 -26.66 -20.01
CA THR A 50 10.76 -27.89 -19.39
C THR A 50 11.61 -27.58 -18.16
N GLU A 51 11.81 -28.58 -17.30
CA GLU A 51 12.66 -28.47 -16.10
C GLU A 51 14.10 -28.03 -16.42
N ILE A 52 14.64 -28.47 -17.56
CA ILE A 52 15.96 -28.05 -18.06
C ILE A 52 15.97 -26.55 -18.37
N VAL A 53 14.90 -26.03 -18.99
CA VAL A 53 14.79 -24.60 -19.31
C VAL A 53 14.56 -23.77 -18.05
N LEU A 54 13.80 -24.28 -17.07
CA LEU A 54 13.63 -23.63 -15.76
C LEU A 54 14.97 -23.49 -15.03
N LEU A 55 15.79 -24.54 -15.02
CA LEU A 55 17.11 -24.50 -14.42
C LEU A 55 18.03 -23.49 -15.13
N ALA A 56 17.96 -23.41 -16.46
CA ALA A 56 18.69 -22.41 -17.23
C ALA A 56 18.21 -20.98 -16.91
N LEU A 57 16.90 -20.77 -16.81
CA LEU A 57 16.31 -19.47 -16.43
C LEU A 57 16.74 -19.04 -15.03
N ALA A 58 16.71 -19.94 -14.05
CA ALA A 58 17.12 -19.66 -12.68
C ALA A 58 18.60 -19.28 -12.57
N ARG A 59 19.45 -19.86 -13.44
CA ARG A 59 20.89 -19.55 -13.50
C ARG A 59 21.17 -18.20 -14.15
N GLU A 60 20.54 -17.92 -15.29
CA GLU A 60 20.79 -16.69 -16.06
C GLU A 60 20.04 -15.47 -15.49
N PHE A 61 18.90 -15.70 -14.84
CA PHE A 61 17.99 -14.67 -14.35
C PHE A 61 17.49 -14.99 -12.92
N PRO A 62 18.39 -14.97 -11.91
CA PRO A 62 18.07 -15.43 -10.55
C PRO A 62 17.02 -14.57 -9.81
N LEU A 63 16.74 -13.35 -10.31
CA LEU A 63 15.71 -12.47 -9.75
C LEU A 63 14.31 -12.72 -10.33
N GLU A 64 14.19 -13.61 -11.33
CA GLU A 64 12.94 -13.89 -12.03
C GLU A 64 12.36 -15.23 -11.55
N ALA A 65 11.25 -15.18 -10.81
CA ALA A 65 10.58 -16.38 -10.30
C ALA A 65 9.77 -17.06 -11.41
N PHE A 66 10.37 -18.05 -12.08
CA PHE A 66 9.70 -18.96 -13.01
C PHE A 66 9.37 -20.28 -12.32
N GLY A 67 8.14 -20.79 -12.49
CA GLY A 67 7.74 -22.11 -11.98
C GLY A 67 7.47 -22.21 -10.47
N GLU A 68 7.80 -21.19 -9.69
CA GLU A 68 7.44 -21.09 -8.28
C GLU A 68 6.40 -19.96 -8.08
N THR A 69 5.34 -20.24 -7.29
CA THR A 69 4.32 -19.31 -6.75
C THR A 69 3.09 -18.91 -7.58
N GLY A 70 3.05 -19.08 -8.90
CA GLY A 70 1.95 -18.53 -9.73
C GLY A 70 0.54 -19.04 -9.44
N GLU A 71 0.34 -20.36 -9.33
CA GLU A 71 -1.01 -20.94 -9.16
C GLU A 71 -1.53 -20.85 -7.72
N THR A 72 -0.68 -21.06 -6.73
CA THR A 72 -1.05 -20.86 -5.32
C THR A 72 -1.34 -19.38 -5.06
N SER A 73 -0.52 -18.47 -5.59
CA SER A 73 -0.78 -17.02 -5.51
C SER A 73 -2.06 -16.64 -6.27
N ALA A 74 -2.29 -17.18 -7.46
CA ALA A 74 -3.52 -16.93 -8.21
C ALA A 74 -4.76 -17.47 -7.47
N LEU A 75 -4.68 -18.67 -6.91
CA LEU A 75 -5.75 -19.26 -6.11
C LEU A 75 -6.03 -18.42 -4.87
N LEU A 76 -5.01 -18.07 -4.09
CA LEU A 76 -5.15 -17.21 -2.91
C LEU A 76 -5.75 -15.85 -3.28
N ARG A 77 -5.24 -15.18 -4.32
CA ARG A 77 -5.80 -13.90 -4.78
C ARG A 77 -7.24 -14.02 -5.29
N THR A 78 -7.60 -15.16 -5.89
CA THR A 78 -8.97 -15.40 -6.35
C THR A 78 -9.90 -15.71 -5.17
N ILE A 79 -9.41 -16.44 -4.15
CA ILE A 79 -10.13 -16.68 -2.89
C ILE A 79 -10.36 -15.36 -2.16
N ASP A 80 -9.33 -14.52 -2.01
CA ASP A 80 -9.44 -13.20 -1.38
C ASP A 80 -10.50 -12.36 -2.09
N ALA A 81 -10.43 -12.24 -3.42
CA ALA A 81 -11.41 -11.49 -4.20
C ALA A 81 -12.83 -12.06 -4.10
N ALA A 82 -12.98 -13.39 -3.97
CA ALA A 82 -14.26 -14.08 -3.91
C ALA A 82 -14.90 -14.12 -2.51
N THR A 83 -14.12 -13.82 -1.47
CA THR A 83 -14.55 -13.89 -0.06
C THR A 83 -14.56 -12.53 0.63
N ASP A 84 -14.13 -11.45 -0.04
CA ASP A 84 -14.13 -10.10 0.52
C ASP A 84 -15.54 -9.67 0.92
N THR A 85 -15.69 -9.39 2.21
CA THR A 85 -16.96 -9.01 2.86
C THR A 85 -17.46 -7.62 2.52
N SER A 86 -16.60 -6.76 1.97
CA SER A 86 -16.92 -5.39 1.59
C SER A 86 -17.69 -5.29 0.27
N VAL A 87 -17.69 -6.36 -0.52
CA VAL A 87 -18.49 -6.48 -1.74
C VAL A 87 -19.88 -7.02 -1.36
N PRO A 88 -20.98 -6.30 -1.65
CA PRO A 88 -22.34 -6.73 -1.28
C PRO A 88 -22.86 -7.78 -2.26
N ALA A 89 -22.24 -8.97 -2.27
CA ALA A 89 -22.60 -10.11 -3.10
C ALA A 89 -22.42 -11.43 -2.33
N ASP A 90 -23.04 -12.50 -2.83
CA ASP A 90 -22.88 -13.83 -2.26
C ASP A 90 -21.43 -14.32 -2.41
N ARG A 91 -20.90 -14.92 -1.33
CA ARG A 91 -19.52 -15.44 -1.30
C ARG A 91 -19.43 -16.78 -2.01
N LEU A 92 -18.35 -17.00 -2.74
CA LEU A 92 -18.07 -18.29 -3.36
C LEU A 92 -17.34 -19.21 -2.37
N ALA A 93 -17.71 -20.49 -2.36
CA ALA A 93 -16.95 -21.48 -1.62
C ALA A 93 -15.59 -21.73 -2.28
N GLU A 94 -14.56 -22.02 -1.47
CA GLU A 94 -13.19 -22.24 -1.98
C GLU A 94 -13.13 -23.33 -3.07
N ALA A 95 -13.92 -24.39 -2.92
CA ALA A 95 -14.01 -25.47 -3.91
C ALA A 95 -14.53 -24.97 -5.28
N ASP A 96 -15.46 -24.02 -5.29
CA ASP A 96 -16.00 -23.44 -6.51
C ASP A 96 -15.02 -22.44 -7.14
N VAL A 97 -14.28 -21.69 -6.30
CA VAL A 97 -13.19 -20.80 -6.75
C VAL A 97 -12.07 -21.59 -7.43
N ARG A 98 -11.66 -22.72 -6.84
CA ARG A 98 -10.66 -23.62 -7.43
C ARG A 98 -11.13 -24.15 -8.78
N ARG A 99 -12.37 -24.62 -8.86
CA ARG A 99 -12.99 -25.11 -10.11
C ARG A 99 -13.07 -24.02 -11.17
N ALA A 100 -13.42 -22.78 -10.80
CA ALA A 100 -13.48 -21.65 -11.72
C ALA A 100 -12.10 -21.24 -12.25
N LEU A 101 -11.05 -21.31 -11.41
CA LEU A 101 -9.68 -21.04 -11.82
C LEU A 101 -9.16 -22.08 -12.83
N GLU A 102 -9.53 -23.35 -12.62
CA GLU A 102 -9.17 -24.46 -13.53
C GLU A 102 -9.92 -24.38 -14.87
N GLN A 103 -11.23 -24.09 -14.82
CA GLN A 103 -12.09 -24.11 -16.01
C GLN A 103 -12.08 -22.80 -16.80
N GLN A 104 -11.95 -21.65 -16.12
CA GLN A 104 -12.06 -20.31 -16.69
C GLN A 104 -10.99 -19.34 -16.12
N PRO A 105 -9.69 -19.61 -16.34
CA PRO A 105 -8.60 -18.85 -15.74
C PRO A 105 -8.57 -17.37 -16.16
N LEU A 106 -9.03 -17.04 -17.37
CA LEU A 106 -9.10 -15.64 -17.85
C LEU A 106 -10.17 -14.84 -17.10
N LEU A 107 -11.31 -15.47 -16.79
CA LEU A 107 -12.37 -14.85 -16.01
C LEU A 107 -11.94 -14.63 -14.56
N ALA A 108 -11.30 -15.63 -13.94
CA ALA A 108 -10.74 -15.51 -12.59
C ALA A 108 -9.71 -14.37 -12.51
N ARG A 109 -8.80 -14.25 -13.48
CA ARG A 109 -7.85 -13.13 -13.56
C ARG A 109 -8.54 -11.77 -13.73
N ARG A 110 -9.61 -11.70 -14.55
CA ARG A 110 -10.38 -10.47 -14.73
C ARG A 110 -11.09 -10.05 -13.45
N MET A 111 -11.66 -11.00 -12.71
CA MET A 111 -12.28 -10.77 -11.40
C MET A 111 -11.27 -10.21 -10.39
N VAL A 112 -10.10 -10.84 -10.26
CA VAL A 112 -9.02 -10.35 -9.39
C VAL A 112 -8.59 -8.93 -9.79
N ALA A 113 -8.44 -8.64 -11.08
CA ALA A 113 -8.09 -7.30 -11.56
C ALA A 113 -9.16 -6.24 -11.26
N LEU A 114 -10.44 -6.60 -11.35
CA LEU A 114 -11.56 -5.72 -10.96
C LEU A 114 -11.57 -5.47 -9.46
N HIS A 115 -11.35 -6.51 -8.66
CA HIS A 115 -11.25 -6.42 -7.21
C HIS A 115 -10.09 -5.51 -6.77
N ASP A 116 -8.90 -5.67 -7.36
CA ASP A 116 -7.74 -4.81 -7.10
C ASP A 116 -8.00 -3.35 -7.51
N ALA A 117 -8.75 -3.10 -8.59
CA ALA A 117 -9.15 -1.75 -8.97
C ALA A 117 -10.16 -1.13 -8.00
N TRP A 118 -11.13 -1.94 -7.54
CA TRP A 118 -12.11 -1.52 -6.53
C TRP A 118 -11.41 -1.16 -5.20
N ARG A 119 -10.51 -2.02 -4.69
CA ARG A 119 -9.75 -1.73 -3.46
C ARG A 119 -8.94 -0.46 -3.56
N ARG A 120 -8.25 -0.23 -4.69
CA ARG A 120 -7.52 1.03 -4.93
C ARG A 120 -8.44 2.24 -4.95
N SER A 121 -9.64 2.12 -5.54
CA SER A 121 -10.61 3.21 -5.52
C SER A 121 -11.14 3.49 -4.12
N GLN A 122 -11.38 2.46 -3.29
CA GLN A 122 -11.79 2.64 -1.90
C GLN A 122 -10.67 3.26 -1.05
N GLU A 123 -9.43 2.86 -1.28
CA GLU A 123 -8.27 3.47 -0.63
C GLU A 123 -8.12 4.95 -1.01
N GLN A 124 -8.31 5.30 -2.28
CA GLN A 124 -8.31 6.69 -2.72
C GLN A 124 -9.42 7.51 -2.07
N LEU A 125 -10.63 6.95 -1.91
CA LEU A 125 -11.72 7.59 -1.18
C LEU A 125 -11.36 7.78 0.29
N ARG A 126 -10.78 6.77 0.95
CA ARG A 126 -10.28 6.89 2.33
C ARG A 126 -9.21 7.94 2.48
N VAL A 127 -8.25 8.01 1.56
CA VAL A 127 -7.22 9.05 1.57
C VAL A 127 -7.83 10.45 1.36
N LEU A 128 -8.89 10.56 0.57
CA LEU A 128 -9.63 11.82 0.42
C LEU A 128 -10.37 12.16 1.72
N ASP A 129 -11.08 11.20 2.33
CA ASP A 129 -11.75 11.37 3.61
C ASP A 129 -10.76 11.74 4.72
N ASP A 130 -9.61 11.07 4.81
CA ASP A 130 -8.52 11.39 5.74
C ASP A 130 -7.93 12.78 5.48
N ARG A 131 -7.90 13.25 4.21
CA ARG A 131 -7.49 14.63 3.87
C ARG A 131 -8.55 15.66 4.23
N PHE A 132 -9.82 15.31 4.14
CA PHE A 132 -10.92 16.13 4.66
C PHE A 132 -10.87 16.19 6.20
N ASP A 133 -10.58 15.08 6.88
CA ASP A 133 -10.49 14.99 8.34
C ASP A 133 -9.19 15.61 8.89
N SER A 134 -8.10 15.58 8.11
CA SER A 134 -6.81 16.25 8.43
C SER A 134 -6.71 17.70 7.97
N GLY A 135 -7.81 18.29 7.48
CA GLY A 135 -7.90 19.73 7.21
C GLY A 135 -7.16 20.23 5.97
N SER A 136 -6.79 19.36 5.01
CA SER A 136 -6.12 19.78 3.77
C SER A 136 -7.07 19.74 2.57
N GLY A 137 -7.93 20.76 2.47
CA GLY A 137 -8.44 21.29 1.21
C GLY A 137 -9.83 20.84 0.77
N GLY A 138 -10.86 21.65 1.05
CA GLY A 138 -12.06 21.74 0.21
C GLY A 138 -13.41 21.97 0.90
N ALA A 139 -13.50 21.95 2.22
CA ALA A 139 -14.69 22.40 2.95
C ALA A 139 -14.46 23.85 3.41
N ALA A 140 -15.50 24.69 3.40
CA ALA A 140 -15.41 25.99 4.06
C ALA A 140 -14.99 25.76 5.52
N PRO A 141 -13.93 26.44 6.01
CA PRO A 141 -13.36 26.16 7.31
C PRO A 141 -14.46 26.28 8.38
N LEU A 142 -14.48 25.33 9.30
CA LEU A 142 -15.37 25.43 10.44
C LEU A 142 -15.00 26.71 11.22
N PRO A 143 -15.94 27.38 11.92
CA PRO A 143 -15.65 28.65 12.60
C PRO A 143 -14.46 28.62 13.57
N TRP A 144 -14.14 27.44 14.14
CA TRP A 144 -12.99 27.26 15.02
C TRP A 144 -11.66 27.08 14.25
N GLU A 145 -11.70 26.62 13.01
CA GLU A 145 -10.52 26.51 12.12
C GLU A 145 -10.09 27.88 11.62
N GLU A 146 -11.04 28.77 11.26
CA GLU A 146 -10.71 30.15 10.90
C GLU A 146 -9.98 30.87 12.03
N VAL A 147 -10.43 30.69 13.27
CA VAL A 147 -9.80 31.28 14.45
C VAL A 147 -8.41 30.70 14.69
N ARG A 148 -8.26 29.37 14.56
CA ARG A 148 -6.95 28.69 14.70
C ARG A 148 -5.96 29.16 13.63
N ASP A 149 -6.40 29.21 12.39
CA ASP A 149 -5.55 29.53 11.25
C ASP A 149 -5.18 31.02 11.26
N TRP A 150 -6.08 31.90 11.70
CA TRP A 150 -5.77 33.30 11.98
C TRP A 150 -4.70 33.44 13.08
N PHE A 151 -4.84 32.70 14.18
CA PHE A 151 -3.83 32.69 15.25
C PHE A 151 -2.45 32.25 14.74
N GLN A 152 -2.41 31.21 13.90
CA GLN A 152 -1.15 30.76 13.29
C GLN A 152 -0.58 31.75 12.28
N ALA A 153 -1.44 32.40 11.49
CA ALA A 153 -1.03 33.40 10.51
C ALA A 153 -0.39 34.63 11.18
N GLU A 154 -0.88 35.00 12.37
CA GLU A 154 -0.28 36.05 13.20
C GLU A 154 0.94 35.55 14.00
N GLY A 155 1.41 34.32 13.75
CA GLY A 155 2.59 33.75 14.41
C GLY A 155 2.39 33.45 15.89
N ASN A 156 1.15 33.19 16.32
CA ASN A 156 0.74 33.07 17.72
C ASN A 156 1.05 34.32 18.57
N TYR A 157 1.16 35.50 17.94
CA TYR A 157 1.40 36.77 18.63
C TYR A 157 0.16 37.67 18.52
N ILE A 158 -0.34 38.16 19.65
CA ILE A 158 -1.43 39.14 19.71
C ILE A 158 -0.95 40.28 20.61
N ASP A 159 -0.45 41.36 19.99
CA ASP A 159 0.24 42.47 20.65
C ASP A 159 -0.39 42.93 21.97
N ALA A 160 -1.72 43.11 22.01
CA ALA A 160 -2.41 43.54 23.22
C ALA A 160 -2.34 42.52 24.37
N ILE A 161 -2.43 41.23 24.07
CA ILE A 161 -2.39 40.14 25.05
C ILE A 161 -0.93 39.89 25.45
N ASP A 162 -0.04 39.77 24.48
CA ASP A 162 1.38 39.47 24.70
C ASP A 162 2.06 40.59 25.49
N ARG A 163 1.87 41.87 25.14
CA ARG A 163 2.41 42.99 25.94
C ARG A 163 1.87 43.03 27.35
N SER A 164 0.59 42.66 27.52
CA SER A 164 -0.02 42.57 28.86
C SER A 164 0.57 41.42 29.67
N ALA A 165 0.86 40.29 29.02
CA ALA A 165 1.51 39.14 29.62
C ALA A 165 2.99 39.45 29.98
N GLU A 166 3.73 40.13 29.11
CA GLU A 166 5.10 40.60 29.38
C GLU A 166 5.13 41.57 30.56
N THR A 167 4.25 42.57 30.57
CA THR A 167 4.13 43.51 31.68
C THR A 167 3.79 42.80 32.99
N LEU A 168 2.94 41.78 32.93
CA LEU A 168 2.62 40.95 34.09
C LEU A 168 3.83 40.12 34.53
N ALA A 169 4.58 39.53 33.59
CA ALA A 169 5.76 38.74 33.87
C ALA A 169 6.87 39.57 34.53
N ASP A 170 7.09 40.81 34.08
CA ASP A 170 8.05 41.75 34.69
C ASP A 170 7.70 42.12 36.13
N ALA A 171 6.40 42.09 36.48
CA ALA A 171 5.92 42.36 37.83
C ALA A 171 5.93 41.12 38.75
N LEU A 172 6.30 39.94 38.23
CA LEU A 172 6.33 38.68 38.96
C LEU A 172 7.77 38.27 39.31
N GLU A 173 7.93 37.61 40.45
CA GLU A 173 9.18 36.90 40.69
C GLU A 173 9.31 35.72 39.70
N PRO A 174 10.49 35.52 39.08
CA PRO A 174 10.69 34.44 38.13
C PRO A 174 10.45 33.06 38.74
N GLY A 175 9.80 32.19 37.96
CA GLY A 175 9.57 30.79 38.33
C GLY A 175 8.21 30.55 39.00
N ALA A 176 7.96 29.29 39.35
CA ALA A 176 6.69 28.85 39.91
C ALA A 176 6.25 29.64 41.16
N PRO A 177 7.11 29.95 42.15
CA PRO A 177 6.69 30.62 43.38
C PRO A 177 6.02 31.98 43.18
N GLY A 178 6.52 32.79 42.23
CA GLY A 178 5.94 34.10 41.92
C GLY A 178 4.54 33.99 41.31
N LEU A 179 4.34 33.00 40.43
CA LEU A 179 3.04 32.73 39.81
C LEU A 179 2.02 32.19 40.83
N GLU A 180 2.43 31.28 41.71
CA GLU A 180 1.57 30.73 42.77
C GLU A 180 1.08 31.82 43.72
N GLU A 181 1.98 32.71 44.14
CA GLU A 181 1.65 33.82 45.02
C GLU A 181 0.67 34.79 44.34
N ARG A 182 0.87 35.08 43.05
CA ARG A 182 -0.02 35.97 42.28
C ARG A 182 -1.42 35.38 42.11
N LEU A 183 -1.50 34.10 41.77
CA LEU A 183 -2.76 33.37 41.63
C LEU A 183 -3.53 33.34 42.95
N ARG A 184 -2.81 33.18 44.07
CA ARG A 184 -3.38 33.21 45.42
C ARG A 184 -3.92 34.59 45.79
N LEU A 185 -3.13 35.65 45.60
CA LEU A 185 -3.47 37.00 46.05
C LEU A 185 -4.59 37.65 45.23
N TRP A 186 -4.56 37.49 43.90
CA TRP A 186 -5.50 38.21 43.02
C TRP A 186 -6.71 37.38 42.61
N HIS A 187 -6.54 36.06 42.50
CA HIS A 187 -7.59 35.17 42.02
C HIS A 187 -8.09 34.19 43.10
N GLY A 188 -7.47 34.18 44.29
CA GLY A 188 -7.86 33.26 45.37
C GLY A 188 -7.57 31.79 45.08
N ILE A 189 -6.75 31.51 44.07
CA ILE A 189 -6.44 30.15 43.61
C ILE A 189 -5.25 29.61 44.39
N ARG A 190 -5.37 28.40 44.95
CA ARG A 190 -4.23 27.65 45.51
C ARG A 190 -3.77 26.59 44.52
N THR A 191 -2.48 26.57 44.26
CA THR A 191 -1.82 25.53 43.47
C THR A 191 -1.41 24.35 44.36
N VAL A 192 -1.34 23.16 43.78
CA VAL A 192 -0.83 21.95 44.44
C VAL A 192 0.17 21.32 43.48
N SER A 193 1.44 21.25 43.88
CA SER A 193 2.46 20.55 43.11
C SER A 193 2.28 19.04 43.31
N ALA A 194 2.03 18.31 42.23
CA ALA A 194 2.05 16.85 42.22
C ALA A 194 3.43 16.38 41.78
N ASP A 195 4.24 15.90 42.73
CA ASP A 195 5.47 15.17 42.41
C ASP A 195 5.06 13.80 41.84
N PHE A 196 5.33 13.59 40.55
CA PHE A 196 5.16 12.29 39.90
C PHE A 196 6.50 11.55 39.97
N ASP A 197 6.58 10.56 40.86
CA ASP A 197 7.63 9.52 40.90
C ASP A 197 7.50 8.53 39.72
#